data_AF-A0A0C2DGQ9-F1
#
_entry.id   AF-A0A0C2DGQ9-F1
#
_cell.length_a   1.000
_cell.length_b   1.000
_cell.length_c   1.000
_cell.angle_alpha   90.00
_cell.angle_beta   90.00
_cell.angle_gamma   90.00
#
_symmetry.space_group_name_H-M   'P 1'
#
loop_
_entity.id
_entity.type
_entity.pdbx_description
1 polymer ?
#
loop_
_entity_poly.entity_id
_entity_poly.type
_entity_poly.pdbx_seq_one_letter_code
_entity_poly.pdbx_strand_id
1 'polypeptide(L)'
;MRASLGSACVVSLAILAAACGGSEPPPHERAAAATRADANPPTTPTANAPAAPRSPATNRFTPPTAKQLERSKLALQGHLDAGRAAIAAQDPPTGIAQLQAAAAINPTQPTISRELGWAQLEAGQLDQAQATLDRALHHATDLHTRAAIEFELGRVAEARADIPVATEHYTKSLELRPNELVAARLTTLTGGTEVISHSECGWIDHGPAPAHLCPAYLRTLAPGDPPPTCAYEHSAAGESGPVTVYDLELDGASKVAVFSYLEHGAGGSREIFVLNAVLDQRWYTSELTWVDHPEVGYADENLADLQLRTEQLAPGGLPELVIEWSVQGHAIDPGANIETTWSVDRLGVLMLQSGTPRWLIGLTRAAKTRSATIAGDGPPELRTRSVELEWLTKTGQVELRAGDHEPSAPIGTFALGAAPQLCPAELAGH
;
A
#
# COMPACT_ATOMS: atom_id res chain seq x y z
N MET A 1 -45.94 -5.64 -58.63
CA MET A 1 -45.79 -6.83 -59.48
C MET A 1 -45.54 -8.04 -58.59
N ARG A 2 -46.48 -9.01 -58.63
CA ARG A 2 -46.47 -10.45 -58.29
C ARG A 2 -45.44 -10.92 -57.22
N ALA A 3 -45.87 -11.35 -56.01
CA ALA A 3 -46.44 -12.67 -55.65
C ALA A 3 -45.34 -13.77 -55.61
N SER A 4 -45.26 -14.77 -54.71
CA SER A 4 -46.01 -15.27 -53.53
C SER A 4 -45.41 -16.65 -53.16
N LEU A 5 -45.78 -17.18 -51.98
CA LEU A 5 -45.70 -18.59 -51.52
C LEU A 5 -44.33 -19.06 -50.97
N GLY A 6 -44.18 -19.63 -49.77
CA GLY A 6 -45.12 -20.31 -48.86
C GLY A 6 -45.05 -21.83 -49.05
N SER A 7 -44.61 -22.59 -48.04
CA SER A 7 -45.38 -23.70 -47.45
C SER A 7 -44.56 -24.51 -46.44
N ALA A 8 -45.18 -24.74 -45.29
CA ALA A 8 -44.81 -25.71 -44.27
C ALA A 8 -45.10 -27.15 -44.72
N CYS A 9 -44.45 -28.12 -44.09
CA CYS A 9 -44.91 -29.51 -44.04
C CYS A 9 -44.93 -29.98 -42.58
N VAL A 10 -46.15 -30.27 -42.11
CA VAL A 10 -46.52 -31.00 -40.90
C VAL A 10 -46.93 -32.42 -41.34
N VAL A 11 -47.10 -33.35 -40.37
CA VAL A 11 -47.80 -34.68 -40.43
C VAL A 11 -46.81 -35.86 -40.43
N SER A 12 -46.89 -36.92 -39.60
CA SER A 12 -47.76 -37.23 -38.46
C SER A 12 -47.24 -38.45 -37.66
N LEU A 13 -47.80 -38.54 -36.46
CA LEU A 13 -47.90 -39.57 -35.41
C LEU A 13 -48.41 -40.97 -35.84
N ALA A 14 -47.92 -42.05 -35.18
CA ALA A 14 -48.64 -43.27 -34.73
C ALA A 14 -47.64 -44.29 -34.11
N ILE A 15 -47.54 -44.54 -32.79
CA ILE A 15 -48.33 -45.38 -31.84
C ILE A 15 -48.31 -46.91 -32.12
N LEU A 16 -47.72 -47.69 -31.17
CA LEU A 16 -48.11 -49.03 -30.62
C LEU A 16 -46.90 -49.57 -29.81
N ALA A 17 -46.86 -49.67 -28.47
CA ALA A 17 -47.60 -50.44 -27.46
C ALA A 17 -46.86 -51.71 -26.94
N ALA A 18 -46.54 -51.67 -25.63
CA ALA A 18 -46.46 -52.74 -24.60
C ALA A 18 -45.52 -53.97 -24.75
N ALA A 19 -44.65 -54.20 -23.73
CA ALA A 19 -44.88 -55.19 -22.66
C ALA A 19 -43.67 -55.31 -21.68
N CYS A 20 -43.99 -55.60 -20.42
CA CYS A 20 -43.11 -55.67 -19.24
C CYS A 20 -42.17 -56.90 -19.20
N GLY A 21 -41.06 -56.77 -18.48
CA GLY A 21 -40.26 -57.90 -17.97
C GLY A 21 -39.07 -57.40 -17.16
N GLY A 22 -39.12 -57.52 -15.84
CA GLY A 22 -38.10 -57.02 -14.91
C GLY A 22 -36.84 -57.90 -14.86
N SER A 23 -35.74 -57.27 -14.44
CA SER A 23 -34.51 -57.95 -14.02
C SER A 23 -33.93 -57.26 -12.79
N GLU A 24 -33.68 -58.08 -11.78
CA GLU A 24 -33.35 -57.84 -10.36
C GLU A 24 -31.89 -57.37 -10.15
N PRO A 25 -31.60 -56.51 -9.16
CA PRO A 25 -30.23 -56.20 -8.73
C PRO A 25 -29.72 -57.17 -7.64
N PRO A 26 -28.39 -57.33 -7.46
CA PRO A 26 -27.79 -58.39 -6.64
C PRO A 26 -27.87 -58.12 -5.12
N PRO A 27 -27.64 -59.14 -4.26
CA PRO A 27 -28.10 -59.16 -2.87
C PRO A 27 -27.18 -58.41 -1.90
N HIS A 28 -27.84 -57.86 -0.87
CA HIS A 28 -27.25 -57.21 0.29
C HIS A 28 -26.58 -58.19 1.25
N GLU A 29 -25.33 -57.91 1.63
CA GLU A 29 -24.69 -58.48 2.82
C GLU A 29 -25.09 -57.63 4.04
N ARG A 30 -25.71 -58.28 5.04
CA ARG A 30 -26.14 -57.66 6.30
C ARG A 30 -24.97 -57.58 7.27
N ALA A 31 -24.68 -56.40 7.79
CA ALA A 31 -23.98 -56.24 9.06
C ALA A 31 -24.70 -55.23 9.98
N ALA A 32 -25.07 -55.76 11.15
CA ALA A 32 -25.48 -55.20 12.43
C ALA A 32 -25.91 -53.73 12.59
N ALA A 33 -27.04 -53.56 13.29
CA ALA A 33 -27.56 -52.32 13.83
C ALA A 33 -26.70 -51.77 14.99
N ALA A 34 -26.49 -50.45 14.99
CA ALA A 34 -26.12 -49.68 16.18
C ALA A 34 -26.85 -48.32 16.16
N THR A 35 -27.82 -48.21 17.07
CA THR A 35 -28.32 -47.02 17.81
C THR A 35 -28.34 -45.64 17.14
N ARG A 36 -29.56 -45.08 17.06
CA ARG A 36 -29.86 -43.65 16.87
C ARG A 36 -29.17 -42.81 17.95
N ALA A 37 -28.36 -41.85 17.53
CA ALA A 37 -27.97 -40.67 18.30
C ALA A 37 -28.28 -39.43 17.45
N ASP A 38 -28.69 -38.36 18.12
CA ASP A 38 -29.41 -37.21 17.59
C ASP A 38 -28.77 -36.52 16.37
N ALA A 39 -29.63 -36.22 15.39
CA ALA A 39 -29.27 -35.43 14.23
C ALA A 39 -29.13 -33.96 14.62
N ASN A 40 -27.91 -33.43 14.61
CA ASN A 40 -27.70 -31.99 14.52
C ASN A 40 -28.09 -31.50 13.10
N PRO A 41 -28.72 -30.33 12.96
CA PRO A 41 -29.07 -29.78 11.66
C PRO A 41 -27.79 -29.42 10.86
N PRO A 42 -27.86 -29.41 9.51
CA PRO A 42 -26.71 -29.12 8.68
C PRO A 42 -26.21 -27.71 8.97
N THR A 43 -24.98 -27.61 9.45
CA THR A 43 -24.22 -26.37 9.55
C THR A 43 -24.10 -25.77 8.16
N THR A 44 -24.67 -24.58 7.99
CA THR A 44 -24.36 -23.63 6.91
C THR A 44 -22.85 -23.52 6.73
N PRO A 45 -22.32 -23.40 5.50
CA PRO A 45 -20.91 -23.11 5.30
C PRO A 45 -20.65 -21.73 5.90
N THR A 46 -19.93 -21.70 7.02
CA THR A 46 -19.36 -20.47 7.57
C THR A 46 -18.47 -19.88 6.48
N ALA A 47 -18.61 -18.57 6.23
CA ALA A 47 -17.75 -17.79 5.37
C ALA A 47 -16.29 -18.22 5.56
N ASN A 48 -15.57 -18.45 4.46
CA ASN A 48 -14.15 -18.76 4.48
C ASN A 48 -13.47 -17.77 5.43
N ALA A 49 -12.89 -18.29 6.52
CA ALA A 49 -12.10 -17.46 7.40
C ALA A 49 -10.97 -16.85 6.54
N PRO A 50 -10.78 -15.52 6.58
CA PRO A 50 -9.68 -14.90 5.87
C PRO A 50 -8.37 -15.58 6.30
N ALA A 51 -7.45 -15.76 5.34
CA ALA A 51 -6.11 -16.25 5.64
C ALA A 51 -5.57 -15.49 6.85
N ALA A 52 -5.10 -16.21 7.87
CA ALA A 52 -4.62 -15.57 9.09
C ALA A 52 -3.56 -14.52 8.72
N PRO A 53 -3.68 -13.27 9.20
CA PRO A 53 -2.68 -12.24 8.90
C PRO A 53 -1.31 -12.77 9.27
N ARG A 54 -0.33 -12.63 8.35
CA ARG A 54 1.05 -13.03 8.61
C ARG A 54 1.49 -12.38 9.91
N SER A 55 2.00 -13.19 10.84
CA SER A 55 2.81 -12.63 11.91
C SER A 55 3.96 -11.85 11.25
N PRO A 56 4.26 -10.62 11.70
CA PRO A 56 5.32 -9.81 11.12
C PRO A 56 6.59 -10.66 11.04
N ALA A 57 7.31 -10.57 9.91
CA ALA A 57 8.56 -11.30 9.76
C ALA A 57 9.44 -10.98 10.96
N THR A 58 9.78 -11.99 11.76
CA THR A 58 10.60 -11.78 12.95
C THR A 58 11.93 -11.22 12.48
N ASN A 59 12.29 -10.00 12.91
CA ASN A 59 13.52 -9.34 12.52
C ASN A 59 14.72 -10.30 12.68
N ARG A 60 15.35 -10.65 11.55
CA ARG A 60 16.44 -11.63 11.50
C ARG A 60 17.83 -10.97 11.58
N PHE A 61 17.90 -9.65 11.69
CA PHE A 61 19.15 -8.92 11.73
C PHE A 61 19.81 -9.03 13.11
N THR A 62 21.09 -9.40 13.13
CA THR A 62 21.90 -9.36 14.34
C THR A 62 22.48 -7.96 14.50
N PRO A 63 22.33 -7.30 15.67
CA PRO A 63 22.89 -5.97 15.90
C PRO A 63 24.41 -5.93 15.66
N PRO A 64 24.94 -4.86 15.05
CA PRO A 64 26.37 -4.71 14.81
C PRO A 64 27.16 -4.56 16.11
N THR A 65 28.37 -5.10 16.14
CA THR A 65 29.36 -4.79 17.19
C THR A 65 29.81 -3.33 17.10
N ALA A 66 30.30 -2.76 18.20
CA ALA A 66 30.85 -1.39 18.21
C ALA A 66 31.93 -1.14 17.15
N LYS A 67 32.77 -2.15 16.85
CA LYS A 67 33.77 -2.07 15.78
C LYS A 67 33.16 -2.09 14.38
N GLN A 68 32.05 -2.80 14.17
CA GLN A 68 31.32 -2.73 12.91
C GLN A 68 30.68 -1.36 12.75
N LEU A 69 30.07 -0.84 13.82
CA LEU A 69 29.44 0.48 13.83
C LEU A 69 30.42 1.60 13.47
N GLU A 70 31.58 1.63 14.11
CA GLU A 70 32.59 2.66 13.85
C GLU A 70 33.10 2.61 12.41
N ARG A 71 33.27 1.41 11.85
CA ARG A 71 33.64 1.26 10.43
C ARG A 71 32.55 1.78 9.50
N SER A 72 31.28 1.45 9.79
CA SER A 72 30.15 1.94 9.02
C SER A 72 30.05 3.47 9.09
N LYS A 73 30.24 4.06 10.27
CA LYS A 73 30.25 5.52 10.46
C LYS A 73 31.33 6.21 9.63
N LEU A 74 32.57 5.71 9.68
CA LEU A 74 33.68 6.27 8.90
C LEU A 74 33.46 6.12 7.38
N ALA A 75 32.97 4.96 6.94
CA ALA A 75 32.65 4.71 5.54
C ALA A 75 31.52 5.64 5.06
N LEU A 76 30.46 5.80 5.86
CA LEU A 76 29.34 6.69 5.59
C LEU A 76 29.82 8.12 5.34
N GLN A 77 30.62 8.65 6.26
CA GLN A 77 31.18 10.00 6.15
C GLN A 77 32.04 10.14 4.88
N GLY A 78 32.91 9.17 4.62
CA GLY A 78 33.78 9.18 3.44
C GLY A 78 33.00 9.18 2.12
N HIS A 79 31.95 8.38 2.02
CA HIS A 79 31.08 8.34 0.84
C HIS A 79 30.29 9.64 0.67
N LEU A 80 29.76 10.23 1.74
CA LEU A 80 29.06 11.52 1.66
C LEU A 80 30.00 12.65 1.19
N ASP A 81 31.19 12.73 1.77
CA ASP A 81 32.16 13.76 1.41
C ASP A 81 32.63 13.62 -0.04
N ALA A 82 32.93 12.38 -0.47
CA ALA A 82 33.30 12.10 -1.85
C ALA A 82 32.16 12.39 -2.83
N GLY A 83 30.92 12.02 -2.49
CA GLY A 83 29.74 12.28 -3.32
C GLY A 83 29.49 13.76 -3.52
N ARG A 84 29.45 14.53 -2.43
CA ARG A 84 29.28 15.99 -2.47
C ARG A 84 30.41 16.68 -3.24
N ALA A 85 31.65 16.25 -3.06
CA ALA A 85 32.79 16.78 -3.80
C ALA A 85 32.69 16.52 -5.31
N ALA A 86 32.25 15.31 -5.71
CA ALA A 86 32.06 14.97 -7.12
C ALA A 86 30.90 15.77 -7.76
N ILE A 87 29.76 15.94 -7.06
CA ILE A 87 28.67 16.81 -7.53
C ILE A 87 29.14 18.26 -7.70
N ALA A 88 29.88 18.79 -6.72
CA ALA A 88 30.46 20.14 -6.82
C ALA A 88 31.46 20.27 -7.98
N ALA A 89 32.19 19.19 -8.31
CA ALA A 89 33.09 19.11 -9.45
C ALA A 89 32.38 18.88 -10.80
N GLN A 90 31.04 18.88 -10.83
CA GLN A 90 30.24 18.59 -12.03
C GLN A 90 30.52 17.19 -12.61
N ASP A 91 30.74 16.20 -11.73
CA ASP A 91 30.79 14.77 -12.06
C ASP A 91 29.61 14.02 -11.41
N PRO A 92 28.38 14.15 -11.98
CA PRO A 92 27.19 13.48 -11.45
C PRO A 92 27.30 11.95 -11.36
N PRO A 93 27.88 11.23 -12.35
CA PRO A 93 28.02 9.78 -12.24
C PRO A 93 28.79 9.33 -11.00
N THR A 94 29.93 9.95 -10.69
CA THR A 94 30.69 9.63 -9.48
C THR A 94 29.94 10.07 -8.23
N GLY A 95 29.33 11.25 -8.25
CA GLY A 95 28.55 11.78 -7.13
C GLY A 95 27.41 10.85 -6.72
N ILE A 96 26.59 10.43 -7.69
CA ILE A 96 25.49 9.49 -7.51
C ILE A 96 26.00 8.15 -6.96
N ALA A 97 27.08 7.59 -7.52
CA ALA A 97 27.62 6.32 -7.05
C ALA A 97 28.09 6.37 -5.58
N GLN A 98 28.70 7.48 -5.16
CA GLN A 98 29.11 7.66 -3.76
C GLN A 98 27.91 7.88 -2.83
N LEU A 99 26.91 8.66 -3.25
CA LEU A 99 25.69 8.84 -2.47
C LEU A 99 24.87 7.54 -2.35
N GLN A 100 24.86 6.69 -3.39
CA GLN A 100 24.29 5.34 -3.33
C GLN A 100 25.04 4.46 -2.32
N ALA A 101 26.37 4.53 -2.27
CA ALA A 101 27.16 3.80 -1.28
C ALA A 101 26.89 4.30 0.16
N ALA A 102 26.68 5.60 0.35
CA ALA A 102 26.25 6.16 1.63
C ALA A 102 24.85 5.67 2.03
N ALA A 103 23.88 5.71 1.10
CA ALA A 103 22.53 5.22 1.32
C ALA A 103 22.50 3.71 1.62
N ALA A 104 23.39 2.90 1.03
CA ALA A 104 23.49 1.47 1.36
C ALA A 104 23.96 1.20 2.80
N ILE A 105 24.65 2.16 3.43
CA ILE A 105 25.09 2.05 4.83
C ILE A 105 23.99 2.51 5.80
N ASN A 106 23.26 3.57 5.45
CA ASN A 106 22.16 4.12 6.24
C ASN A 106 20.95 4.42 5.34
N PRO A 107 20.16 3.40 4.98
CA PRO A 107 19.13 3.50 3.94
C PRO A 107 17.90 4.32 4.36
N THR A 108 17.66 4.42 5.66
CA THR A 108 16.52 5.16 6.22
C THR A 108 16.88 6.59 6.61
N GLN A 109 18.08 7.08 6.29
CA GLN A 109 18.45 8.48 6.57
C GLN A 109 17.93 9.41 5.47
N PRO A 110 16.90 10.23 5.74
CA PRO A 110 16.20 10.97 4.69
C PRO A 110 17.10 11.96 3.96
N THR A 111 18.01 12.62 4.67
CA THR A 111 18.93 13.61 4.08
C THR A 111 19.83 13.00 3.02
N ILE A 112 20.29 11.75 3.22
CA ILE A 112 21.18 11.06 2.27
C ILE A 112 20.40 10.69 1.02
N SER A 113 19.24 10.05 1.20
CA SER A 113 18.35 9.69 0.09
C SER A 113 17.86 10.93 -0.67
N ARG A 114 17.59 12.03 0.03
CA ARG A 114 17.25 13.32 -0.58
C ARG A 114 18.39 13.87 -1.44
N GLU A 115 19.63 13.91 -0.92
CA GLU A 115 20.80 14.34 -1.71
C GLU A 115 21.01 13.46 -2.95
N LEU A 116 20.82 12.14 -2.81
CA LEU A 116 20.87 11.20 -3.94
C LEU A 116 19.75 11.48 -4.96
N GLY A 117 18.51 11.63 -4.51
CA GLY A 117 17.34 11.91 -5.34
C GLY A 117 17.48 13.23 -6.10
N TRP A 118 18.00 14.27 -5.46
CA TRP A 118 18.33 15.53 -6.10
C TRP A 118 19.41 15.36 -7.19
N ALA A 119 20.50 14.65 -6.91
CA ALA A 119 21.55 14.39 -7.89
C ALA A 119 21.02 13.58 -9.10
N GLN A 120 20.13 12.62 -8.87
CA GLN A 120 19.46 11.84 -9.91
C GLN A 120 18.54 12.74 -10.77
N LEU A 121 17.79 13.64 -10.14
CA LEU A 121 16.96 14.63 -10.85
C LEU A 121 17.82 15.53 -11.75
N GLU A 122 18.93 16.07 -11.23
CA GLU A 122 19.85 16.89 -12.03
C GLU A 122 20.50 16.13 -13.19
N ALA A 123 20.70 14.81 -13.02
CA ALA A 123 21.16 13.92 -14.07
C ALA A 123 20.06 13.45 -15.04
N GLY A 124 18.81 13.88 -14.86
CA GLY A 124 17.67 13.47 -15.69
C GLY A 124 17.17 12.05 -15.44
N GLN A 125 17.60 11.39 -14.36
CA GLN A 125 17.20 10.05 -13.97
C GLN A 125 15.87 10.10 -13.21
N LEU A 126 14.81 10.61 -13.85
CA LEU A 126 13.56 11.01 -13.19
C LEU A 126 12.89 9.87 -12.41
N ASP A 127 12.89 8.64 -12.95
CA ASP A 127 12.29 7.48 -12.28
C ASP A 127 13.04 7.09 -11.01
N GLN A 128 14.37 7.11 -11.06
CA GLN A 128 15.19 6.84 -9.88
C GLN A 128 15.08 7.97 -8.85
N ALA A 129 15.03 9.22 -9.32
CA ALA A 129 14.87 10.39 -8.47
C ALA A 129 13.55 10.33 -7.69
N GLN A 130 12.43 10.04 -8.36
CA GLN A 130 11.15 9.86 -7.68
C GLN A 130 11.23 8.73 -6.65
N ALA A 131 11.65 7.52 -7.04
CA ALA A 131 11.69 6.39 -6.12
C ALA A 131 12.59 6.66 -4.89
N THR A 132 13.71 7.34 -5.08
CA THR A 132 14.64 7.69 -3.99
C THR A 132 14.06 8.79 -3.09
N LEU A 133 13.39 9.79 -3.66
CA LEU A 133 12.74 10.87 -2.90
C LEU A 133 11.50 10.38 -2.17
N ASP A 134 10.70 9.49 -2.75
CA ASP A 134 9.58 8.83 -2.06
C ASP A 134 10.09 8.08 -0.82
N ARG A 135 11.19 7.33 -0.96
CA ARG A 135 11.85 6.66 0.17
C ARG A 135 12.38 7.66 1.19
N ALA A 136 12.96 8.77 0.75
CA ALA A 136 13.39 9.84 1.65
C ALA A 136 12.21 10.42 2.44
N LEU A 137 11.09 10.69 1.77
CA LEU A 137 9.88 11.28 2.38
C LEU A 137 9.27 10.33 3.40
N HIS A 138 9.26 9.03 3.10
CA HIS A 138 8.76 7.97 3.98
C HIS A 138 9.50 7.91 5.31
N HIS A 139 10.82 8.10 5.31
CA HIS A 139 11.62 8.10 6.54
C HIS A 139 11.77 9.50 7.18
N ALA A 140 11.26 10.56 6.55
CA ALA A 140 11.42 11.94 7.03
C ALA A 140 10.40 12.31 8.12
N THR A 141 10.89 12.59 9.32
CA THR A 141 10.05 12.95 10.48
C THR A 141 9.96 14.46 10.71
N ASP A 142 10.98 15.23 10.33
CA ASP A 142 11.02 16.67 10.56
C ASP A 142 10.40 17.47 9.41
N LEU A 143 9.67 18.54 9.74
CA LEU A 143 8.95 19.37 8.77
C LEU A 143 9.89 20.04 7.75
N HIS A 144 11.15 20.31 8.12
CA HIS A 144 12.10 20.97 7.22
C HIS A 144 12.50 20.05 6.07
N THR A 145 12.93 18.84 6.39
CA THR A 145 13.35 17.83 5.42
C THR A 145 12.18 17.39 4.57
N ARG A 146 11.01 17.13 5.17
CA ARG A 146 9.79 16.77 4.44
C ARG A 146 9.40 17.83 3.41
N ALA A 147 9.33 19.10 3.81
CA ALA A 147 8.98 20.19 2.89
C ALA A 147 9.95 20.29 1.71
N ALA A 148 11.24 20.04 1.95
CA ALA A 148 12.26 20.07 0.90
C ALA A 148 12.15 18.88 -0.06
N ILE A 149 11.85 17.67 0.45
CA ILE A 149 11.62 16.49 -0.38
C ILE A 149 10.36 16.66 -1.23
N GLU A 150 9.26 17.16 -0.66
CA GLU A 150 8.03 17.49 -1.40
C GLU A 150 8.32 18.49 -2.53
N PHE A 151 9.12 19.52 -2.27
CA PHE A 151 9.56 20.42 -3.32
C PHE A 151 10.35 19.70 -4.44
N GLU A 152 11.24 18.78 -4.07
CA GLU A 152 12.04 18.02 -5.03
C GLU A 152 11.20 17.01 -5.83
N LEU A 153 10.21 16.36 -5.23
CA LEU A 153 9.21 15.54 -5.92
C LEU A 153 8.37 16.37 -6.90
N GLY A 154 7.94 17.56 -6.50
CA GLY A 154 7.27 18.49 -7.40
C GLY A 154 8.14 18.90 -8.59
N ARG A 155 9.45 19.03 -8.39
CA ARG A 155 10.43 19.28 -9.48
C ARG A 155 10.60 18.07 -10.40
N VAL A 156 10.53 16.84 -9.89
CA VAL A 156 10.53 15.63 -10.72
C VAL A 156 9.28 15.59 -11.60
N ALA A 157 8.10 15.83 -11.02
CA ALA A 157 6.84 15.90 -11.76
C ALA A 157 6.82 17.04 -12.79
N GLU A 158 7.34 18.23 -12.44
CA GLU A 158 7.51 19.36 -13.37
C GLU A 158 8.40 18.97 -14.56
N ALA A 159 9.50 18.25 -14.31
CA ALA A 159 10.40 17.77 -15.37
C ALA A 159 9.74 16.75 -16.31
N ARG A 160 8.72 16.02 -15.83
CA ARG A 160 7.87 15.13 -16.64
C ARG A 160 6.70 15.84 -17.30
N ALA A 161 6.53 17.14 -17.07
CA ALA A 161 5.34 17.92 -17.46
C ALA A 161 4.03 17.38 -16.85
N ASP A 162 4.10 16.69 -15.70
CA ASP A 162 2.93 16.27 -14.93
C ASP A 162 2.49 17.40 -13.99
N ILE A 163 1.76 18.36 -14.58
CA ILE A 163 1.33 19.59 -13.90
C ILE A 163 0.46 19.32 -12.67
N PRO A 164 -0.53 18.40 -12.71
CA PRO A 164 -1.32 18.06 -11.53
C PRO A 164 -0.46 17.55 -10.35
N VAL A 165 0.42 16.57 -10.59
CA VAL A 165 1.25 15.98 -9.52
C VAL A 165 2.27 16.99 -8.99
N ALA A 166 2.88 17.79 -9.88
CA ALA A 166 3.80 18.85 -9.47
C ALA A 166 3.12 19.91 -8.58
N THR A 167 1.89 20.28 -8.91
CA THR A 167 1.08 21.23 -8.11
C THR A 167 0.80 20.68 -6.72
N GLU A 168 0.43 19.40 -6.62
CA GLU A 168 0.14 18.73 -5.36
C GLU A 168 1.36 18.75 -4.42
N HIS A 169 2.52 18.30 -4.90
CA HIS A 169 3.76 18.30 -4.12
C HIS A 169 4.24 19.71 -3.71
N TYR A 170 4.12 20.71 -4.59
CA TYR A 170 4.44 22.09 -4.21
C TYR A 170 3.50 22.66 -3.16
N THR A 171 2.22 22.28 -3.22
CA THR A 171 1.23 22.68 -2.21
C THR A 171 1.57 22.04 -0.86
N LYS A 172 1.81 20.72 -0.82
CA LYS A 172 2.27 19.99 0.38
C LYS A 172 3.55 20.61 0.97
N SER A 173 4.53 20.96 0.13
CA SER A 173 5.76 21.64 0.55
C SER A 173 5.47 22.98 1.27
N LEU A 174 4.58 23.81 0.71
CA LEU A 174 4.21 25.12 1.26
C LEU A 174 3.37 25.04 2.54
N GLU A 175 2.50 24.04 2.65
CA GLU A 175 1.73 23.75 3.86
C GLU A 175 2.63 23.37 5.03
N LEU A 176 3.66 22.56 4.75
CA LEU A 176 4.67 22.21 5.75
C LEU A 176 5.54 23.42 6.10
N ARG A 177 6.00 24.17 5.08
CA ARG A 177 6.86 25.35 5.25
C ARG A 177 6.68 26.38 4.13
N PRO A 178 6.28 27.62 4.46
CA PRO A 178 6.25 28.71 3.48
C PRO A 178 7.63 28.96 2.86
N ASN A 179 7.67 29.05 1.52
CA ASN A 179 8.89 29.32 0.76
C ASN A 179 8.58 30.09 -0.53
N GLU A 180 9.23 31.24 -0.73
CA GLU A 180 8.96 32.13 -1.87
C GLU A 180 9.30 31.50 -3.22
N LEU A 181 10.36 30.68 -3.30
CA LEU A 181 10.75 30.01 -4.54
C LEU A 181 9.70 28.97 -4.95
N VAL A 182 9.21 28.19 -3.98
CA VAL A 182 8.18 27.18 -4.22
C VAL A 182 6.87 27.85 -4.64
N ALA A 183 6.46 28.92 -3.95
CA ALA A 183 5.26 29.68 -4.30
C ALA A 183 5.33 30.32 -5.70
N ALA A 184 6.50 30.87 -6.08
CA ALA A 184 6.70 31.44 -7.41
C ALA A 184 6.63 30.37 -8.51
N ARG A 185 7.20 29.19 -8.28
CA ARG A 185 7.11 28.05 -9.20
C ARG A 185 5.68 27.56 -9.35
N LEU A 186 4.98 27.33 -8.23
CA LEU A 186 3.57 26.92 -8.23
C LEU A 186 2.70 27.92 -9.01
N THR A 187 2.89 29.23 -8.76
CA THR A 187 2.17 30.29 -9.48
C THR A 187 2.46 30.27 -10.98
N THR A 188 3.72 30.04 -11.37
CA THR A 188 4.11 29.93 -12.78
C THR A 188 3.44 28.73 -13.45
N LEU A 189 3.33 27.61 -12.71
CA LEU A 189 2.78 26.36 -13.18
C LEU A 189 1.25 26.43 -13.39
N THR A 190 0.54 27.07 -12.45
CA THR A 190 -0.94 27.13 -12.46
C THR A 190 -1.49 28.43 -13.01
N GLY A 191 -0.65 29.44 -13.29
CA GLY A 191 -1.12 30.80 -13.61
C GLY A 191 -1.79 31.50 -12.42
N GLY A 192 -1.54 31.02 -11.19
CA GLY A 192 -2.14 31.55 -9.96
C GLY A 192 -3.53 31.00 -9.63
N THR A 193 -4.02 30.00 -10.36
CA THR A 193 -5.23 29.28 -9.97
C THR A 193 -4.90 28.20 -8.95
N GLU A 194 -5.68 28.13 -7.88
CA GLU A 194 -5.60 27.02 -6.93
C GLU A 194 -6.09 25.73 -7.60
N VAL A 195 -5.23 24.71 -7.64
CA VAL A 195 -5.56 23.37 -8.16
C VAL A 195 -5.43 22.41 -6.98
N ILE A 196 -6.53 22.23 -6.24
CA ILE A 196 -6.59 21.15 -5.23
C ILE A 196 -6.83 19.86 -6.02
N SER A 197 -5.81 19.02 -6.08
CA SER A 197 -5.89 17.68 -6.66
C SER A 197 -5.46 16.68 -5.61
N HIS A 198 -6.29 15.65 -5.41
CA HIS A 198 -5.95 14.44 -4.67
C HIS A 198 -5.63 13.36 -5.70
N SER A 199 -4.69 13.67 -6.60
CA SER A 199 -4.46 12.85 -7.79
C SER A 199 -3.99 11.44 -7.40
N GLU A 200 -3.27 11.35 -6.29
CA GLU A 200 -2.78 10.11 -5.68
C GLU A 200 -3.88 9.31 -4.95
N CYS A 201 -5.03 9.92 -4.64
CA CYS A 201 -6.19 9.23 -4.05
C CYS A 201 -7.11 8.60 -5.11
N GLY A 202 -6.76 8.72 -6.39
CA GLY A 202 -7.53 8.17 -7.50
C GLY A 202 -7.46 6.65 -7.60
N TRP A 203 -8.47 6.07 -8.25
CA TRP A 203 -8.48 4.66 -8.61
C TRP A 203 -8.28 4.50 -10.11
N ILE A 204 -7.46 3.52 -10.50
CA ILE A 204 -7.27 3.15 -11.90
C ILE A 204 -8.31 2.10 -12.27
N ASP A 205 -9.11 2.38 -13.29
CA ASP A 205 -10.07 1.44 -13.87
C ASP A 205 -9.42 0.68 -15.04
N HIS A 206 -9.27 -0.62 -14.88
CA HIS A 206 -8.63 -1.52 -15.84
C HIS A 206 -9.63 -2.22 -16.77
N GLY A 207 -10.94 -1.98 -16.61
CA GLY A 207 -11.98 -2.69 -17.34
C GLY A 207 -12.27 -4.06 -16.71
N PRO A 208 -12.54 -5.13 -17.50
CA PRO A 208 -12.91 -6.43 -16.96
C PRO A 208 -11.83 -7.07 -16.08
N ALA A 209 -12.24 -7.71 -14.99
CA ALA A 209 -11.30 -8.37 -14.08
C ALA A 209 -10.59 -9.60 -14.71
N PRO A 210 -9.26 -9.68 -14.64
CA PRO A 210 -8.51 -10.84 -15.11
C PRO A 210 -8.56 -11.99 -14.09
N ALA A 211 -8.22 -13.20 -14.53
CA ALA A 211 -8.15 -14.37 -13.65
C ALA A 211 -7.03 -14.25 -12.58
N HIS A 212 -5.91 -13.61 -12.92
CA HIS A 212 -4.77 -13.41 -12.02
C HIS A 212 -4.46 -11.91 -11.91
N LEU A 213 -4.77 -11.32 -10.75
CA LEU A 213 -4.75 -9.87 -10.54
C LEU A 213 -3.32 -9.30 -10.55
N CYS A 214 -2.39 -9.84 -9.75
CA CYS A 214 -1.03 -9.29 -9.69
C CYS A 214 -0.28 -9.35 -11.04
N PRO A 215 -0.17 -10.51 -11.73
CA PRO A 215 0.50 -10.54 -13.03
C PRO A 215 -0.15 -9.64 -14.09
N ALA A 216 -1.46 -9.41 -13.99
CA ALA A 216 -2.15 -8.46 -14.87
C ALA A 216 -1.81 -7.02 -14.55
N TYR A 217 -1.73 -6.67 -13.27
CA TYR A 217 -1.35 -5.33 -12.81
C TYR A 217 0.07 -4.98 -13.22
N LEU A 218 1.03 -5.90 -13.06
CA LEU A 218 2.42 -5.65 -13.48
C LEU A 218 2.55 -5.36 -14.98
N ARG A 219 1.63 -5.83 -15.83
CA ARG A 219 1.60 -5.51 -17.26
C ARG A 219 1.10 -4.10 -17.56
N THR A 220 0.45 -3.44 -16.60
CA THR A 220 0.00 -2.04 -16.75
C THR A 220 1.04 -1.04 -16.29
N LEU A 221 2.05 -1.48 -15.54
CA LEU A 221 3.15 -0.64 -15.08
C LEU A 221 4.13 -0.35 -16.22
N ALA A 222 4.81 0.79 -16.12
CA ALA A 222 5.94 1.09 -16.98
C ALA A 222 7.03 0.01 -16.80
N PRO A 223 7.78 -0.35 -17.87
CA PRO A 223 8.84 -1.32 -17.74
C PRO A 223 9.95 -0.79 -16.82
N GLY A 224 10.16 -1.46 -15.68
CA GLY A 224 11.30 -1.26 -14.79
C GLY A 224 12.51 -2.13 -15.18
N ASP A 225 13.70 -1.77 -14.71
CA ASP A 225 14.92 -2.57 -14.83
C ASP A 225 15.66 -2.65 -13.47
N PRO A 226 15.65 -3.81 -12.77
CA PRO A 226 14.95 -5.03 -13.15
C PRO A 226 13.42 -4.87 -13.07
N PRO A 227 12.64 -5.69 -13.78
CA PRO A 227 11.19 -5.56 -13.78
C PRO A 227 10.60 -5.91 -12.40
N PRO A 228 9.48 -5.29 -12.01
CA PRO A 228 8.79 -5.63 -10.78
C PRO A 228 8.31 -7.07 -10.82
N THR A 229 8.26 -7.72 -9.65
CA THR A 229 7.84 -9.11 -9.52
C THR A 229 6.72 -9.24 -8.49
N CYS A 230 5.72 -10.08 -8.76
CA CYS A 230 4.71 -10.37 -7.74
C CYS A 230 5.41 -10.98 -6.52
N ALA A 231 5.03 -10.56 -5.31
CA ALA A 231 5.47 -11.29 -4.13
C ALA A 231 4.92 -12.72 -4.22
N TYR A 232 5.74 -13.73 -3.92
CA TYR A 232 5.32 -15.14 -3.95
C TYR A 232 5.31 -15.70 -2.53
N GLU A 233 4.29 -16.48 -2.20
CA GLU A 233 4.32 -17.34 -1.02
C GLU A 233 4.74 -18.76 -1.42
N HIS A 234 5.62 -19.34 -0.60
CA HIS A 234 5.82 -20.78 -0.59
C HIS A 234 4.78 -21.38 0.33
N SER A 235 3.76 -22.03 -0.24
CA SER A 235 2.86 -22.85 0.57
C SER A 235 3.64 -24.03 1.17
N ALA A 236 3.19 -24.53 2.33
CA ALA A 236 3.73 -25.77 2.93
C ALA A 236 3.57 -27.00 2.00
N ALA A 237 2.72 -26.89 0.97
CA ALA A 237 2.50 -27.89 -0.06
C ALA A 237 3.46 -27.77 -1.27
N GLY A 238 4.37 -26.79 -1.29
CA GLY A 238 5.36 -26.62 -2.35
C GLY A 238 4.84 -25.92 -3.61
N GLU A 239 3.58 -25.49 -3.63
CA GLU A 239 3.06 -24.62 -4.69
C GLU A 239 3.50 -23.17 -4.41
N SER A 240 4.05 -22.52 -5.44
CA SER A 240 4.40 -21.09 -5.43
C SER A 240 3.41 -20.33 -6.30
N GLY A 241 2.75 -19.34 -5.72
CA GLY A 241 1.78 -18.47 -6.38
C GLY A 241 1.88 -17.03 -5.85
N PRO A 242 1.42 -16.03 -6.62
CA PRO A 242 1.43 -14.64 -6.19
C PRO A 242 0.63 -14.49 -4.89
N VAL A 243 1.15 -13.71 -3.93
CA VAL A 243 0.54 -13.49 -2.62
C VAL A 243 -0.73 -12.67 -2.80
N THR A 244 -1.88 -13.29 -2.58
CA THR A 244 -3.09 -12.57 -2.14
C THR A 244 -2.98 -12.46 -0.63
N VAL A 245 -2.63 -11.27 -0.14
CA VAL A 245 -2.43 -10.95 1.28
C VAL A 245 -3.77 -10.99 2.02
N TYR A 246 -4.85 -10.62 1.34
CA TYR A 246 -6.22 -10.69 1.85
C TYR A 246 -7.23 -10.82 0.71
N ASP A 247 -8.34 -11.52 0.93
CA ASP A 247 -9.48 -11.60 0.00
C ASP A 247 -10.79 -11.51 0.79
N LEU A 248 -11.68 -10.62 0.38
CA LEU A 248 -13.00 -10.36 0.97
C LEU A 248 -14.06 -10.42 -0.13
N GLU A 249 -14.92 -11.43 -0.07
CA GLU A 249 -16.14 -11.47 -0.88
C GLU A 249 -17.19 -10.54 -0.25
N LEU A 250 -17.77 -9.64 -1.05
CA LEU A 250 -18.76 -8.66 -0.59
C LEU A 250 -20.18 -9.13 -0.95
N ASP A 251 -20.37 -9.46 -2.22
CA ASP A 251 -21.53 -10.11 -2.79
C ASP A 251 -21.07 -11.04 -3.93
N GLY A 252 -21.94 -11.92 -4.43
CA GLY A 252 -21.55 -13.00 -5.35
C GLY A 252 -20.87 -12.58 -6.68
N ALA A 253 -20.71 -11.28 -6.94
CA ALA A 253 -19.94 -10.75 -8.07
C ALA A 253 -18.86 -9.72 -7.65
N SER A 254 -18.92 -9.18 -6.44
CA SER A 254 -18.01 -8.14 -5.96
C SER A 254 -17.04 -8.66 -4.91
N LYS A 255 -15.77 -8.34 -5.08
CA LYS A 255 -14.71 -8.74 -4.15
C LYS A 255 -13.66 -7.67 -4.00
N VAL A 256 -13.01 -7.65 -2.85
CA VAL A 256 -11.86 -6.80 -2.56
C VAL A 256 -10.71 -7.68 -2.12
N ALA A 257 -9.55 -7.45 -2.70
CA ALA A 257 -8.33 -8.18 -2.35
C ALA A 257 -7.15 -7.22 -2.18
N VAL A 258 -6.17 -7.65 -1.41
CA VAL A 258 -4.85 -6.99 -1.36
C VAL A 258 -3.83 -7.98 -1.86
N PHE A 259 -3.00 -7.57 -2.81
CA PHE A 259 -1.82 -8.31 -3.25
C PHE A 259 -0.59 -7.41 -3.15
N SER A 260 0.60 -7.99 -3.15
CA SER A 260 1.84 -7.22 -3.17
C SER A 260 2.77 -7.58 -4.32
N TYR A 261 3.63 -6.64 -4.68
CA TYR A 261 4.73 -6.83 -5.61
C TYR A 261 5.98 -6.11 -5.13
N LEU A 262 7.13 -6.59 -5.57
CA LEU A 262 8.43 -6.04 -5.26
C LEU A 262 8.91 -5.17 -6.42
N GLU A 263 9.21 -3.92 -6.12
CA GLU A 263 10.05 -3.06 -6.96
C GLU A 263 11.47 -3.11 -6.44
N HIS A 264 12.42 -3.46 -7.30
CA HIS A 264 13.83 -3.48 -6.92
C HIS A 264 14.52 -2.22 -7.44
N GLY A 265 15.45 -1.69 -6.66
CA GLY A 265 16.21 -0.52 -7.05
C GLY A 265 17.54 -0.39 -6.31
N ALA A 266 18.21 0.73 -6.57
CA ALA A 266 19.39 1.10 -5.81
C ALA A 266 18.99 1.28 -4.33
N GLY A 267 19.63 0.52 -3.44
CA GLY A 267 19.33 0.53 -2.01
C GLY A 267 18.21 -0.41 -1.57
N GLY A 268 17.91 -1.46 -2.33
CA GLY A 268 17.03 -2.57 -1.94
C GLY A 268 15.71 -2.61 -2.71
N SER A 269 14.72 -3.30 -2.14
CA SER A 269 13.38 -3.44 -2.70
C SER A 269 12.32 -2.68 -1.90
N ARG A 270 11.25 -2.25 -2.57
CA ARG A 270 10.00 -1.80 -1.95
C ARG A 270 8.97 -2.90 -2.18
N GLU A 271 8.29 -3.33 -1.12
CA GLU A 271 7.08 -4.15 -1.27
C GLU A 271 5.86 -3.24 -1.28
N ILE A 272 5.20 -3.15 -2.43
CA ILE A 272 4.03 -2.31 -2.64
C ILE A 272 2.78 -3.17 -2.52
N PHE A 273 1.87 -2.78 -1.62
CA PHE A 273 0.59 -3.42 -1.39
C PHE A 273 -0.50 -2.70 -2.18
N VAL A 274 -1.08 -3.40 -3.13
CA VAL A 274 -2.12 -2.88 -4.01
C VAL A 274 -3.48 -3.34 -3.51
N LEU A 275 -4.34 -2.37 -3.23
CA LEU A 275 -5.74 -2.62 -2.99
C LEU A 275 -6.47 -2.79 -4.32
N ASN A 276 -7.20 -3.90 -4.41
CA ASN A 276 -7.89 -4.32 -5.61
C ASN A 276 -9.38 -4.43 -5.32
N ALA A 277 -10.22 -3.81 -6.15
CA ALA A 277 -11.66 -3.95 -6.06
C ALA A 277 -12.18 -4.48 -7.41
N VAL A 278 -12.88 -5.60 -7.39
CA VAL A 278 -13.69 -6.06 -8.52
C VAL A 278 -15.13 -5.76 -8.17
N LEU A 279 -15.72 -4.77 -8.82
CA LEU A 279 -17.10 -4.32 -8.60
C LEU A 279 -17.84 -4.32 -9.93
N ASP A 280 -19.01 -4.97 -10.00
CA ASP A 280 -19.79 -5.08 -11.24
C ASP A 280 -18.97 -5.56 -12.46
N GLN A 281 -18.11 -6.57 -12.24
CA GLN A 281 -17.15 -7.11 -13.23
C GLN A 281 -16.06 -6.14 -13.71
N ARG A 282 -16.00 -4.92 -13.17
CA ARG A 282 -14.92 -3.95 -13.41
C ARG A 282 -13.86 -4.08 -12.35
N TRP A 283 -12.61 -3.94 -12.76
CA TRP A 283 -11.43 -4.08 -11.93
C TRP A 283 -10.78 -2.73 -11.70
N TYR A 284 -10.69 -2.35 -10.43
CA TYR A 284 -10.07 -1.12 -9.96
C TYR A 284 -8.85 -1.42 -9.10
N THR A 285 -7.82 -0.58 -9.18
CA THR A 285 -6.67 -0.63 -8.27
C THR A 285 -6.33 0.74 -7.70
N SER A 286 -5.89 0.74 -6.45
CA SER A 286 -5.24 1.85 -5.77
C SER A 286 -4.06 1.28 -4.97
N GLU A 287 -3.01 2.06 -4.79
CA GLU A 287 -2.01 1.71 -3.79
C GLU A 287 -2.63 1.80 -2.39
N LEU A 288 -2.40 0.81 -1.54
CA LEU A 288 -2.81 0.83 -0.13
C LEU A 288 -1.70 1.40 0.74
N THR A 289 -0.49 0.86 0.58
CA THR A 289 0.71 1.25 1.33
C THR A 289 1.89 0.52 0.68
N TRP A 290 3.09 0.88 1.10
CA TRP A 290 4.28 0.10 0.81
C TRP A 290 5.18 0.02 2.04
N VAL A 291 6.15 -0.89 2.00
CA VAL A 291 7.19 -1.06 3.02
C VAL A 291 8.56 -1.15 2.36
N ASP A 292 9.58 -0.64 3.03
CA ASP A 292 10.95 -0.60 2.54
C ASP A 292 11.76 -1.83 3.03
N HIS A 293 12.34 -2.55 2.08
CA HIS A 293 13.27 -3.64 2.30
C HIS A 293 14.61 -3.26 1.70
N PRO A 294 15.44 -2.46 2.37
CA PRO A 294 16.68 -2.01 1.79
C PRO A 294 17.67 -3.15 1.50
N GLU A 295 17.43 -4.37 2.00
CA GLU A 295 18.25 -5.59 1.87
C GLU A 295 19.67 -5.46 2.47
N VAL A 296 20.09 -4.23 2.77
CA VAL A 296 21.34 -3.80 3.39
C VAL A 296 21.02 -2.77 4.48
N GLY A 297 21.94 -2.54 5.42
CA GLY A 297 21.81 -1.43 6.37
C GLY A 297 20.98 -1.68 7.64
N TYR A 298 20.80 -2.94 8.06
CA TYR A 298 20.08 -3.32 9.30
C TYR A 298 18.64 -2.80 9.41
N ALA A 299 18.08 -2.26 8.32
CA ALA A 299 16.75 -1.70 8.29
C ALA A 299 15.79 -2.62 7.54
N ASP A 300 14.56 -2.70 8.03
CA ASP A 300 13.51 -3.50 7.42
C ASP A 300 12.14 -3.02 7.92
N GLU A 301 11.16 -3.05 7.04
CA GLU A 301 9.77 -2.78 7.35
C GLU A 301 8.87 -3.94 6.95
N ASN A 302 7.74 -4.08 7.62
CA ASN A 302 6.78 -5.13 7.34
C ASN A 302 5.36 -4.62 7.50
N LEU A 303 4.46 -5.09 6.63
CA LEU A 303 3.02 -4.96 6.84
C LEU A 303 2.59 -5.98 7.92
N ALA A 304 1.83 -5.49 8.88
CA ALA A 304 1.23 -6.27 9.95
C ALA A 304 -0.25 -5.93 10.11
N ASP A 305 -0.98 -6.81 10.79
CA ASP A 305 -2.34 -6.55 11.26
C ASP A 305 -3.33 -6.07 10.18
N LEU A 306 -3.13 -6.45 8.91
CA LEU A 306 -4.04 -6.12 7.82
C LEU A 306 -5.39 -6.82 8.02
N GLN A 307 -6.45 -6.02 8.13
CA GLN A 307 -7.83 -6.47 8.28
C GLN A 307 -8.75 -5.65 7.37
N LEU A 308 -9.61 -6.35 6.64
CA LEU A 308 -10.67 -5.73 5.85
C LEU A 308 -12.01 -6.21 6.39
N ARG A 309 -12.96 -5.29 6.55
CA ARG A 309 -14.33 -5.62 6.93
C ARG A 309 -15.32 -4.65 6.30
N THR A 310 -16.56 -5.08 6.17
CA THR A 310 -17.66 -4.19 5.84
C THR A 310 -18.36 -3.71 7.10
N GLU A 311 -18.60 -2.41 7.21
CA GLU A 311 -19.29 -1.81 8.35
C GLU A 311 -20.26 -0.72 7.84
N GLN A 312 -21.46 -0.64 8.41
CA GLN A 312 -22.39 0.45 8.06
C GLN A 312 -22.07 1.67 8.93
N LEU A 313 -21.35 2.63 8.36
CA LEU A 313 -20.88 3.83 9.07
C LEU A 313 -21.85 5.01 8.93
N ALA A 314 -22.69 5.00 7.90
CA ALA A 314 -23.75 6.00 7.68
C ALA A 314 -25.16 5.37 7.68
N PRO A 315 -26.18 6.09 8.18
CA PRO A 315 -27.52 5.54 8.31
C PRO A 315 -28.18 5.41 6.93
N GLY A 316 -28.74 4.23 6.63
CA GLY A 316 -29.50 3.98 5.41
C GLY A 316 -28.67 3.85 4.12
N GLY A 317 -27.35 3.93 4.19
CA GLY A 317 -26.43 3.52 3.11
C GLY A 317 -26.14 2.02 3.17
N LEU A 318 -25.46 1.45 2.16
CA LEU A 318 -24.88 0.11 2.32
C LEU A 318 -23.41 0.14 2.75
N PRO A 319 -22.92 -0.95 3.37
CA PRO A 319 -21.71 -0.91 4.17
C PRO A 319 -20.50 -0.36 3.42
N GLU A 320 -19.75 0.49 4.11
CA GLU A 320 -18.42 0.91 3.70
C GLU A 320 -17.41 -0.20 3.98
N LEU A 321 -16.34 -0.24 3.17
CA LEU A 321 -15.19 -1.08 3.46
C LEU A 321 -14.26 -0.34 4.41
N VAL A 322 -14.01 -0.95 5.55
CA VAL A 322 -13.04 -0.49 6.53
C VAL A 322 -11.79 -1.36 6.42
N ILE A 323 -10.64 -0.71 6.26
CA ILE A 323 -9.33 -1.33 6.16
C ILE A 323 -8.49 -0.84 7.32
N GLU A 324 -7.95 -1.75 8.11
CA GLU A 324 -6.97 -1.45 9.15
C GLU A 324 -5.70 -2.21 8.85
N TRP A 325 -4.56 -1.55 9.05
CA TRP A 325 -3.26 -2.17 8.89
C TRP A 325 -2.23 -1.44 9.72
N SER A 326 -1.13 -2.12 10.01
CA SER A 326 0.03 -1.53 10.68
C SER A 326 1.25 -1.71 9.80
N VAL A 327 2.10 -0.70 9.77
CA VAL A 327 3.45 -0.84 9.24
C VAL A 327 4.41 -0.75 10.42
N GLN A 328 5.24 -1.77 10.54
CA GLN A 328 6.23 -1.90 11.62
C GLN A 328 7.60 -1.92 11.00
N GLY A 329 8.56 -1.28 11.66
CA GLY A 329 9.91 -1.26 11.16
C GLY A 329 10.97 -1.08 12.22
N HIS A 330 12.20 -1.27 11.77
CA HIS A 330 13.41 -1.12 12.54
C HIS A 330 14.50 -0.55 11.63
N ALA A 331 15.36 0.29 12.17
CA ALA A 331 16.55 0.79 11.50
C ALA A 331 17.66 1.13 12.49
N ILE A 332 18.89 1.14 11.97
CA ILE A 332 20.07 1.59 12.71
C ILE A 332 20.69 2.77 11.97
N ASP A 333 20.91 3.86 12.69
CA ASP A 333 21.73 4.98 12.25
C ASP A 333 23.16 4.84 12.81
N PRO A 334 24.13 4.38 12.00
CA PRO A 334 25.51 4.28 12.43
C PRO A 334 26.19 5.63 12.68
N GLY A 335 25.73 6.72 12.05
CA GLY A 335 26.25 8.06 12.27
C GLY A 335 25.90 8.59 13.66
N ALA A 336 24.67 8.34 14.09
CA ALA A 336 24.13 8.75 15.38
C ALA A 336 24.33 7.73 16.52
N ASN A 337 24.71 6.48 16.20
CA ASN A 337 24.73 5.35 17.15
C ASN A 337 23.35 5.11 17.78
N ILE A 338 22.31 5.17 16.95
CA ILE A 338 20.91 5.02 17.37
C ILE A 338 20.29 3.81 16.65
N GLU A 339 19.55 3.02 17.41
CA GLU A 339 18.59 2.05 16.91
C GLU A 339 17.19 2.63 17.10
N THR A 340 16.37 2.56 16.06
CA THR A 340 14.98 3.01 16.10
C THR A 340 14.06 1.89 15.66
N THR A 341 12.99 1.68 16.43
CA THR A 341 11.84 0.86 16.02
C THR A 341 10.59 1.71 15.96
N TRP A 342 9.69 1.36 15.06
CA TRP A 342 8.42 2.06 14.92
C TRP A 342 7.27 1.10 14.60
N SER A 343 6.07 1.58 14.89
CA SER A 343 4.81 0.98 14.49
C SER A 343 3.82 2.09 14.19
N VAL A 344 3.17 2.02 13.03
CA VAL A 344 2.15 2.99 12.62
C VAL A 344 0.90 2.26 12.21
N ASP A 345 -0.14 2.46 13.00
CA ASP A 345 -1.47 1.89 12.84
C ASP A 345 -2.31 2.84 12.00
N ARG A 346 -2.86 2.33 10.90
CA ARG A 346 -3.59 3.08 9.90
C ARG A 346 -5.00 2.54 9.72
N LEU A 347 -5.88 3.44 9.29
CA LEU A 347 -7.28 3.17 8.96
C LEU A 347 -7.58 3.82 7.61
N GLY A 348 -8.27 3.06 6.77
CA GLY A 348 -8.85 3.53 5.52
C GLY A 348 -10.32 3.17 5.48
N VAL A 349 -11.16 4.07 4.97
CA VAL A 349 -12.58 3.77 4.72
C VAL A 349 -12.89 4.09 3.27
N LEU A 350 -13.58 3.15 2.64
CA LEU A 350 -13.92 3.19 1.23
C LEU A 350 -15.41 3.05 1.02
N MET A 351 -15.92 3.92 0.17
CA MET A 351 -17.21 3.74 -0.47
C MET A 351 -17.04 2.79 -1.65
N LEU A 352 -17.77 1.68 -1.61
CA LEU A 352 -17.80 0.68 -2.69
C LEU A 352 -19.05 0.78 -3.57
N GLN A 353 -19.94 1.71 -3.27
CA GLN A 353 -21.22 1.82 -3.95
C GLN A 353 -21.13 2.63 -5.25
N SER A 354 -21.71 2.08 -6.32
CA SER A 354 -22.00 2.75 -7.60
C SER A 354 -20.79 3.34 -8.32
N GLY A 355 -20.07 2.49 -9.07
CA GLY A 355 -19.01 2.91 -9.99
C GLY A 355 -17.62 2.78 -9.40
N THR A 356 -16.76 3.77 -9.66
CA THR A 356 -15.36 3.79 -9.19
C THR A 356 -15.32 3.89 -7.67
N PRO A 357 -14.54 3.04 -6.96
CA PRO A 357 -14.38 3.16 -5.52
C PRO A 357 -13.87 4.56 -5.13
N ARG A 358 -14.24 5.01 -3.93
CA ARG A 358 -13.82 6.32 -3.43
C ARG A 358 -13.40 6.25 -1.97
N TRP A 359 -12.23 6.79 -1.67
CA TRP A 359 -11.79 6.96 -0.30
C TRP A 359 -12.66 7.99 0.43
N LEU A 360 -13.07 7.65 1.66
CA LEU A 360 -13.86 8.51 2.54
C LEU A 360 -13.03 9.03 3.71
N ILE A 361 -12.04 8.24 4.16
CA ILE A 361 -11.03 8.65 5.14
C ILE A 361 -9.77 7.82 4.92
N GLY A 362 -8.62 8.45 5.09
CA GLY A 362 -7.34 7.82 5.37
C GLY A 362 -6.82 8.41 6.67
N LEU A 363 -6.35 7.60 7.60
CA LEU A 363 -5.98 8.10 8.93
C LEU A 363 -4.83 7.31 9.54
N THR A 364 -3.81 8.00 10.02
CA THR A 364 -2.88 7.43 11.01
C THR A 364 -3.54 7.47 12.38
N ARG A 365 -3.99 6.31 12.87
CA ARG A 365 -4.65 6.18 14.18
C ARG A 365 -3.65 6.28 15.33
N ALA A 366 -2.50 5.64 15.18
CA ALA A 366 -1.42 5.71 16.15
C ALA A 366 -0.08 5.57 15.45
N ALA A 367 0.92 6.31 15.91
CA ALA A 367 2.32 6.16 15.52
C ALA A 367 3.16 6.10 16.79
N LYS A 368 3.98 5.06 16.89
CA LYS A 368 4.88 4.84 18.02
C LYS A 368 6.29 4.71 17.49
N THR A 369 7.22 5.44 18.08
CA THR A 369 8.64 5.36 17.78
C THR A 369 9.40 5.17 19.08
N ARG A 370 10.34 4.23 19.08
CA ARG A 370 11.29 4.01 20.16
C ARG A 370 12.69 4.16 19.60
N SER A 371 13.46 5.10 20.13
CA SER A 371 14.87 5.29 19.80
C SER A 371 15.75 5.00 21.00
N ALA A 372 16.81 4.23 20.81
CA ALA A 372 17.76 3.87 21.85
C ALA A 372 19.19 3.93 21.30
N THR A 373 20.19 4.07 22.18
CA THR A 373 21.57 3.85 21.76
C THR A 373 21.75 2.36 21.44
N ILE A 374 22.54 2.04 20.40
CA ILE A 374 22.73 0.64 19.97
C ILE A 374 23.40 -0.21 21.06
N ALA A 375 24.23 0.41 21.90
CA ALA A 375 24.84 -0.23 23.05
C ALA A 375 23.87 -0.49 24.23
N GLY A 376 22.65 0.06 24.17
CA GLY A 376 21.67 0.01 25.27
C GLY A 376 22.04 0.93 26.45
N ASP A 377 22.93 1.88 26.24
CA ASP A 377 23.33 2.86 27.23
C ASP A 377 22.25 3.94 27.36
N GLY A 378 21.61 4.01 28.53
CA GLY A 378 20.59 5.01 28.85
C GLY A 378 19.15 4.59 28.52
N PRO A 379 18.15 5.36 29.01
CA PRO A 379 16.76 5.06 28.72
C PRO A 379 16.43 5.36 27.26
N PRO A 380 15.55 4.56 26.62
CA PRO A 380 15.09 4.87 25.27
C PRO A 380 14.21 6.13 25.27
N GLU A 381 14.28 6.89 24.18
CA GLU A 381 13.32 7.91 23.86
C GLU A 381 12.07 7.25 23.26
N LEU A 382 10.90 7.60 23.78
CA LEU A 382 9.61 7.12 23.30
C LEU A 382 8.82 8.31 22.79
N ARG A 383 8.32 8.20 21.56
CA ARG A 383 7.37 9.15 20.98
C ARG A 383 6.12 8.40 20.57
N THR A 384 4.98 8.91 20.99
CA THR A 384 3.68 8.39 20.58
C THR A 384 2.85 9.55 20.07
N ARG A 385 2.17 9.33 18.96
CA ARG A 385 1.10 10.19 18.45
C ARG A 385 -0.13 9.33 18.21
N SER A 386 -1.32 9.83 18.52
CA SER A 386 -2.53 9.06 18.31
C SER A 386 -3.78 9.92 18.28
N VAL A 387 -4.81 9.42 17.61
CA VAL A 387 -6.18 9.92 17.71
C VAL A 387 -7.14 8.80 18.04
N GLU A 388 -8.12 9.11 18.87
CA GLU A 388 -9.28 8.25 19.09
C GLU A 388 -10.35 8.59 18.06
N LEU A 389 -11.11 7.57 17.63
CA LEU A 389 -12.12 7.71 16.59
C LEU A 389 -13.45 7.16 17.08
N GLU A 390 -14.52 7.93 16.88
CA GLU A 390 -15.89 7.53 17.13
C GLU A 390 -16.75 7.75 15.88
N TRP A 391 -17.41 6.67 15.40
CA TRP A 391 -18.36 6.76 14.30
C TRP A 391 -19.71 7.27 14.80
N LEU A 392 -20.13 8.45 14.33
CA LEU A 392 -21.43 9.02 14.63
C LEU A 392 -22.46 8.50 13.62
N THR A 393 -22.84 7.23 13.76
CA THR A 393 -23.69 6.50 12.80
C THR A 393 -25.07 7.11 12.57
N LYS A 394 -25.57 7.96 13.47
CA LYS A 394 -26.83 8.69 13.29
C LYS A 394 -26.70 9.88 12.33
N THR A 395 -25.51 10.44 12.21
CA THR A 395 -25.23 11.63 11.37
C THR A 395 -24.35 11.30 10.17
N GLY A 396 -23.76 10.10 10.10
CA GLY A 396 -22.80 9.73 9.05
C GLY A 396 -21.50 10.53 9.15
N GLN A 397 -21.11 10.90 10.37
CA GLN A 397 -19.91 11.66 10.66
C GLN A 397 -18.91 10.82 11.44
N VAL A 398 -17.67 11.28 11.47
CA VAL A 398 -16.59 10.73 12.29
C VAL A 398 -16.08 11.82 13.22
N GLU A 399 -15.96 11.49 14.50
CA GLU A 399 -15.32 12.35 15.48
C GLU A 399 -13.92 11.83 15.77
N LEU A 400 -12.92 12.69 15.56
CA LEU A 400 -11.53 12.45 15.93
C LEU A 400 -11.24 13.22 17.21
N ARG A 401 -10.82 12.51 18.27
CA ARG A 401 -10.49 13.08 19.58
C ARG A 401 -9.01 12.88 19.89
N ALA A 402 -8.44 13.84 20.62
CA ALA A 402 -7.09 13.67 21.15
C ALA A 402 -7.12 12.57 22.23
N GLY A 403 -6.17 11.64 22.15
CA GLY A 403 -5.88 10.72 23.25
C GLY A 403 -4.91 11.32 24.27
N ASP A 404 -4.17 10.47 24.98
CA ASP A 404 -3.15 10.88 25.97
C ASP A 404 -1.86 11.46 25.36
N HIS A 405 -1.77 11.49 24.03
CA HIS A 405 -0.58 11.83 23.27
C HIS A 405 -0.87 12.93 22.24
N GLU A 406 0.19 13.46 21.60
CA GLU A 406 0.03 14.43 20.53
C GLU A 406 -0.85 13.84 19.41
N PRO A 407 -1.86 14.59 18.89
CA PRO A 407 -2.71 14.09 17.83
C PRO A 407 -1.92 13.73 16.57
N SER A 408 -2.18 12.54 16.02
CA SER A 408 -1.64 12.12 14.72
C SER A 408 -2.41 12.71 13.52
N ALA A 409 -3.54 13.36 13.76
CA ALA A 409 -4.36 14.05 12.77
C ALA A 409 -5.14 15.22 13.40
N PRO A 410 -5.67 16.16 12.60
CA PRO A 410 -6.51 17.24 13.13
C PRO A 410 -7.75 16.71 13.86
N ILE A 411 -7.97 17.23 15.07
CA ILE A 411 -9.09 16.87 15.95
C ILE A 411 -10.35 17.62 15.55
N GLY A 412 -11.50 16.94 15.59
CA GLY A 412 -12.78 17.55 15.24
C GLY A 412 -13.82 16.53 14.78
N THR A 413 -14.95 17.04 14.31
CA THR A 413 -16.01 16.23 13.71
C THR A 413 -16.06 16.49 12.21
N PHE A 414 -15.98 15.44 11.42
CA PHE A 414 -15.91 15.51 9.96
C PHE A 414 -17.03 14.66 9.34
N ALA A 415 -17.54 15.10 8.19
CA ALA A 415 -18.36 14.24 7.37
C ALA A 415 -17.48 13.16 6.71
N LEU A 416 -18.02 11.96 6.48
CA LEU A 416 -17.34 10.95 5.67
C LEU A 416 -17.06 11.50 4.26
N GLY A 417 -15.81 11.39 3.79
CA GLY A 417 -15.35 12.00 2.54
C GLY A 417 -14.93 13.46 2.64
N ALA A 418 -14.92 14.03 3.85
CA ALA A 418 -14.42 15.38 4.14
C ALA A 418 -13.50 15.39 5.38
N ALA A 419 -12.88 14.25 5.69
CA ALA A 419 -11.84 14.17 6.70
C ALA A 419 -10.57 14.91 6.22
N PRO A 420 -9.70 15.39 7.14
CA PRO A 420 -8.49 16.14 6.77
C PRO A 420 -7.51 15.34 5.90
N GLN A 421 -7.58 14.02 6.00
CA GLN A 421 -6.83 13.05 5.21
C GLN A 421 -7.85 12.10 4.58
N LEU A 422 -7.82 11.98 3.26
CA LEU A 422 -8.86 11.27 2.51
C LEU A 422 -8.41 9.87 2.14
N CYS A 423 -7.12 9.64 1.85
CA CYS A 423 -6.65 8.35 1.38
C CYS A 423 -5.28 7.95 1.95
N PRO A 424 -4.87 6.68 1.79
CA PRO A 424 -3.57 6.21 2.28
C PRO A 424 -2.35 6.90 1.68
N ALA A 425 -2.42 7.36 0.42
CA ALA A 425 -1.31 8.05 -0.25
C ALA A 425 -0.96 9.40 0.40
N GLU A 426 -1.93 10.02 1.08
CA GLU A 426 -1.71 11.27 1.83
C GLU A 426 -1.12 11.04 3.22
N LEU A 427 -1.07 9.79 3.67
CA LEU A 427 -0.55 9.46 4.98
C LEU A 427 0.97 9.45 4.92
N ALA A 428 1.54 10.53 5.49
CA ALA A 428 2.95 10.63 5.84
C ALA A 428 3.55 9.32 6.36
N GLY A 429 4.81 9.05 5.99
CA GLY A 429 5.64 8.05 6.65
C GLY A 429 5.85 8.32 8.16
N HIS A 430 6.52 7.38 8.83
CA HIS A 430 6.37 7.06 10.26
C HIS A 430 6.59 8.18 11.29
#